data_AF-A0ABD1BUC6-F1
#
_entry.id   AF-A0ABD1BUC6-F1
#
_cell.length_a   1.000
_cell.length_b   1.000
_cell.length_c   1.000
_cell.angle_alpha   90.00
_cell.angle_beta   90.00
_cell.angle_gamma   90.00
#
_symmetry.space_group_name_H-M   'P 1'
#
loop_
_entity.id
_entity.type
_entity.pdbx_description
1 polymer ?
#
loop_
_entity_poly.entity_id
_entity_poly.type
_entity_poly.pdbx_seq_one_letter_code
_entity_poly.pdbx_strand_id
1 'polypeptide(L)'
;MDLNLRVDSFISAQGAWKIEVLKELFMQDDIDRILSFPPSIALEDSWAWAHTKECGYSVKSGNWLISNMSAINNHQDNANQILNELKT
;
A
#
# COMPACT_ATOMS: atom_id res chain seq x y z
N MET A 1 9.75 -5.56 -4.56
CA MET A 1 8.49 -5.71 -3.82
C MET A 1 7.82 -6.96 -4.35
N ASP A 2 7.47 -7.91 -3.49
CA ASP A 2 6.79 -9.16 -3.90
C ASP A 2 5.30 -8.89 -4.13
N LEU A 3 4.81 -9.20 -5.33
CA LEU A 3 3.41 -8.98 -5.72
C LEU A 3 2.47 -10.07 -5.21
N ASN A 4 3.00 -11.19 -4.73
CA ASN A 4 2.22 -12.31 -4.18
C ASN A 4 2.21 -12.31 -2.65
N LEU A 5 2.67 -11.22 -2.04
CA LEU A 5 2.73 -11.06 -0.60
C LEU A 5 1.30 -11.05 -0.02
N ARG A 6 1.07 -11.94 0.95
CA ARG A 6 -0.24 -12.19 1.56
C ARG A 6 -0.31 -11.63 2.97
N VAL A 7 -1.49 -11.19 3.40
CA VAL A 7 -1.72 -10.75 4.78
C VAL A 7 -1.53 -11.93 5.74
N ASP A 8 -1.94 -13.13 5.34
CA ASP A 8 -1.72 -14.37 6.11
C ASP A 8 -0.25 -14.57 6.54
N SER A 9 0.69 -14.13 5.70
CA SER A 9 2.12 -14.33 5.91
C SER A 9 2.64 -13.48 7.07
N PHE A 10 1.93 -12.40 7.41
CA PHE A 10 2.23 -11.50 8.52
C PHE A 10 1.60 -11.95 9.83
N ILE A 11 0.77 -13.00 9.84
CA ILE A 11 0.06 -13.47 11.03
C ILE A 11 0.78 -14.69 11.61
N SER A 12 1.01 -14.69 12.92
CA SER A 12 1.61 -15.81 13.66
C SER A 12 0.59 -16.94 13.86
N ALA A 13 1.07 -18.14 14.21
CA ALA A 13 0.19 -19.25 14.56
C ALA A 13 -0.72 -18.95 15.78
N GLN A 14 -0.33 -17.96 16.60
CA GLN A 14 -1.09 -17.50 17.75
C GLN A 14 -2.12 -16.41 17.38
N GLY A 15 -2.21 -16.03 16.10
CA GLY A 15 -3.13 -14.99 15.63
C GLY A 15 -2.68 -13.57 15.95
N ALA A 16 -1.38 -13.32 16.06
CA ALA A 16 -0.81 -11.99 16.29
C ALA A 16 0.02 -11.53 15.08
N TRP A 17 0.20 -10.23 14.92
CA TRP A 17 1.09 -9.69 13.89
C TRP A 17 2.56 -10.09 14.16
N LYS A 18 3.26 -10.51 13.11
CA LYS A 18 4.72 -10.73 13.10
C LYS A 18 5.42 -9.39 12.93
N ILE A 19 5.65 -8.69 14.04
CA ILE A 19 6.20 -7.34 14.05
C ILE A 19 7.52 -7.21 13.27
N GLU A 20 8.40 -8.21 13.38
CA GLU A 20 9.70 -8.19 12.68
C GLU A 20 9.52 -8.20 11.15
N VAL A 21 8.59 -9.00 10.64
CA VAL A 21 8.27 -9.04 9.20
C VAL A 21 7.66 -7.71 8.74
N LEU A 22 6.81 -7.09 9.57
CA LEU A 22 6.22 -5.79 9.24
C LEU A 22 7.29 -4.69 9.16
N LYS A 23 8.28 -4.69 10.08
CA LYS A 23 9.39 -3.73 10.08
C LYS A 23 10.33 -3.87 8.88
N GLU A 24 10.46 -5.07 8.33
CA GLU A 24 11.28 -5.32 7.14
C GLU A 24 10.60 -4.85 5.84
N LEU A 25 9.27 -4.82 5.81
CA LEU A 25 8.49 -4.64 4.58
C LEU A 25 7.78 -3.30 4.47
N PHE A 26 7.49 -2.63 5.59
CA PHE A 26 6.68 -1.42 5.65
C PHE A 26 7.40 -0.26 6.34
N MET A 27 7.00 0.96 6.03
CA MET A 27 7.44 2.15 6.75
C MET A 27 6.73 2.27 8.10
N GLN A 28 7.32 2.99 9.05
CA GLN A 28 6.77 3.11 10.41
C GLN A 28 5.31 3.60 10.43
N ASP A 29 4.98 4.61 9.62
CA ASP A 29 3.61 5.14 9.53
C ASP A 29 2.58 4.08 9.10
N ASP A 30 2.97 3.17 8.22
CA ASP A 30 2.11 2.07 7.76
C ASP A 30 2.03 0.97 8.82
N ILE A 31 3.14 0.67 9.50
CA ILE A 31 3.18 -0.27 10.62
C ILE A 31 2.20 0.19 11.70
N ASP A 32 2.24 1.47 12.09
CA ASP A 32 1.36 2.02 13.13
C ASP A 32 -0.12 1.86 12.75
N ARG A 33 -0.45 2.06 11.47
CA ARG A 33 -1.81 1.83 10.95
C ARG A 33 -2.20 0.36 10.97
N ILE A 34 -1.32 -0.54 10.52
CA ILE A 34 -1.57 -1.99 10.55
C ILE A 34 -1.81 -2.46 11.99
N LEU A 35 -0.96 -2.02 12.93
CA LEU A 35 -1.05 -2.40 14.34
C LEU A 35 -2.24 -1.79 15.07
N SER A 36 -2.87 -0.74 14.52
CA SER A 36 -4.09 -0.17 15.08
C SER A 36 -5.31 -1.11 14.98
N PHE A 37 -5.24 -2.15 14.14
CA PHE A 37 -6.25 -3.19 14.03
C PHE A 37 -5.65 -4.58 14.31
N PRO A 38 -6.30 -5.42 15.14
CA PRO A 38 -5.85 -6.80 15.32
C PRO A 38 -6.04 -7.62 14.03
N PRO A 39 -5.17 -8.61 13.76
CA PRO A 39 -5.34 -9.47 12.60
C PRO A 39 -6.58 -10.35 12.77
N SER A 40 -7.34 -10.50 11.69
CA SER A 40 -8.48 -11.42 11.66
C SER A 40 -8.04 -12.78 11.13
N ILE A 41 -7.99 -13.79 12.01
CA ILE A 41 -7.66 -15.17 11.64
C ILE A 41 -8.80 -15.93 10.97
N ALA A 42 -10.04 -15.41 11.06
CA ALA A 42 -11.23 -16.08 10.53
C ALA A 42 -11.56 -15.64 9.09
N LEU A 43 -10.86 -14.64 8.56
CA LEU A 43 -11.09 -14.12 7.22
C LEU A 43 -9.95 -14.57 6.31
N GLU A 44 -10.31 -15.05 5.13
CA GLU A 44 -9.35 -15.35 4.08
C GLU A 44 -8.89 -14.07 3.38
N ASP A 45 -7.65 -14.11 2.89
CA ASP A 45 -7.08 -13.04 2.08
C ASP A 45 -7.92 -12.80 0.81
N SER A 46 -8.11 -11.53 0.47
CA SER A 46 -8.86 -11.11 -0.70
C SER A 46 -8.24 -9.87 -1.34
N TRP A 47 -8.56 -9.66 -2.63
CA TRP A 47 -8.11 -8.48 -3.35
C TRP A 47 -8.98 -7.27 -2.99
N ALA A 48 -8.33 -6.17 -2.62
CA ALA A 48 -8.97 -4.91 -2.28
C ALA A 48 -8.52 -3.79 -3.23
N TRP A 49 -9.49 -3.05 -3.77
CA TRP A 49 -9.24 -1.85 -4.56
C TRP A 49 -9.11 -0.62 -3.65
N ALA A 50 -7.88 -0.11 -3.50
CA ALA A 50 -7.55 0.94 -2.53
C ALA A 50 -8.24 2.30 -2.76
N HIS A 51 -8.85 2.53 -3.93
CA HIS A 51 -9.44 3.84 -4.29
C HIS A 51 -10.95 3.91 -4.06
N THR A 52 -11.54 2.93 -3.38
CA THR A 52 -12.95 2.95 -2.97
C THR A 52 -13.05 2.52 -1.51
N LYS A 53 -14.02 3.09 -0.77
CA LYS A 53 -14.25 2.73 0.64
C LYS A 53 -14.67 1.26 0.82
N GLU A 54 -15.38 0.73 -0.17
CA GLU A 54 -15.87 -0.65 -0.17
C GLU A 54 -14.82 -1.64 -0.69
N CYS A 55 -13.61 -1.18 -1.03
CA CYS A 55 -12.53 -1.98 -1.59
C CYS A 55 -12.90 -2.70 -2.91
N GLY A 56 -14.00 -2.32 -3.56
CA GLY A 56 -14.45 -2.88 -4.84
C GLY A 56 -13.89 -2.12 -6.04
N TYR A 57 -13.43 -2.85 -7.06
CA TYR A 57 -13.07 -2.26 -8.34
C TYR A 57 -14.33 -1.82 -9.10
N SER A 58 -14.25 -0.68 -9.77
CA SER A 58 -15.26 -0.23 -10.72
C SER A 58 -14.59 0.46 -11.90
N VAL A 59 -15.23 0.45 -13.07
CA VAL A 59 -14.74 1.18 -14.25
C VAL A 59 -14.53 2.68 -13.94
N LYS A 60 -15.37 3.25 -13.06
CA LYS A 60 -15.27 4.64 -12.63
C LYS A 60 -14.01 4.88 -11.79
N SER A 61 -13.74 4.04 -10.80
CA SER A 61 -12.56 4.16 -9.95
C SER A 61 -11.26 3.88 -10.71
N GLY A 62 -11.29 2.96 -11.68
CA GLY A 62 -10.18 2.73 -12.61
C GLY A 62 -9.88 3.94 -13.50
N ASN A 63 -10.90 4.53 -14.14
CA ASN A 63 -10.73 5.73 -14.95
C ASN A 63 -10.26 6.94 -14.13
N TRP A 64 -10.76 7.10 -12.90
CA TRP A 64 -10.29 8.14 -11.99
C TRP A 64 -8.81 7.98 -11.68
N LEU A 65 -8.37 6.75 -11.36
CA LEU A 65 -6.96 6.48 -11.10
C LEU A 65 -6.10 6.85 -12.30
N ILE A 66 -6.44 6.38 -13.51
CA ILE A 66 -5.67 6.68 -14.74
C ILE A 66 -5.57 8.20 -14.98
N SER A 67 -6.69 8.92 -14.81
CA SER A 67 -6.74 10.37 -15.02
C SER A 67 -5.91 11.15 -14.00
N ASN A 68 -5.79 10.64 -12.77
CA ASN A 68 -5.01 11.26 -11.72
C ASN A 68 -3.54 10.82 -11.73
N MET A 69 -3.23 9.61 -12.19
CA MET A 69 -1.85 9.09 -12.29
C MET A 69 -1.02 9.89 -13.29
N SER A 70 -1.64 10.34 -14.39
CA SER A 70 -0.97 11.21 -15.38
C SER A 70 -0.62 12.57 -14.78
N ALA A 71 -1.46 13.13 -13.91
CA ALA A 71 -1.16 14.36 -13.18
C ALA A 71 -0.07 14.15 -12.10
N ILE A 72 -0.03 12.98 -11.46
CA ILE A 72 0.97 12.62 -10.44
C ILE A 72 2.35 12.41 -11.08
N ASN A 73 2.44 11.69 -12.20
CA ASN A 73 3.72 11.46 -12.90
C ASN A 73 4.36 12.78 -13.35
N ASN A 74 3.57 13.72 -13.87
CA ASN A 74 4.07 15.05 -14.25
C ASN A 74 4.67 15.83 -13.06
N HIS A 75 4.15 15.63 -11.84
CA HIS A 75 4.71 16.26 -10.64
C HIS A 75 6.01 15.60 -10.16
N GLN A 76 6.14 14.28 -10.32
CA GLN A 76 7.34 13.54 -9.97
C GLN A 76 8.51 13.83 -10.93
N ASP A 77 8.23 13.97 -12.22
CA ASP A 77 9.24 14.34 -13.22
C ASP A 77 9.77 15.76 -12.98
N ASN A 78 8.89 16.72 -12.65
CA ASN A 78 9.29 18.08 -12.30
C ASN A 78 10.13 18.14 -11.01
N ALA A 79 9.77 17.37 -9.97
CA ALA A 79 10.53 17.32 -8.73
C ALA A 79 11.94 16.75 -8.95
N ASN A 80 12.07 15.71 -9.78
CA ASN A 80 13.35 15.10 -10.13
C ASN A 80 14.23 16.03 -10.97
N GLN A 81 13.63 16.82 -11.86
CA GLN A 81 14.36 17.82 -12.64
C GLN A 81 14.95 18.92 -11.75
N ILE A 82 14.16 19.47 -10.82
CA ILE A 82 14.62 20.48 -9.84
C ILE A 82 15.76 19.91 -8.98
N LEU A 83 15.67 18.65 -8.57
CA LEU A 83 16.68 18.01 -7.73
C LEU A 83 18.00 17.77 -8.46
N ASN A 84 17.96 17.55 -9.78
CA ASN A 84 19.15 17.43 -10.62
C ASN A 84 19.78 18.80 -10.89
N GLU A 85 18.99 19.86 -11.02
CA GLU A 85 19.47 21.24 -11.14
C GLU A 85 20.16 21.73 -9.86
N LEU A 86 19.70 21.29 -8.67
CA LEU A 86 20.32 21.63 -7.38
C LEU A 86 21.59 20.83 -7.05
N LYS A 87 21.89 19.78 -7.83
CA LYS A 87 23.09 18.93 -7.68
C LYS A 87 24.23 19.32 -8.64
N THR A 88 24.01 20.34 -9.48
CA THR A 88 25.01 20.93 -10.39
C THR A 88 25.56 22.20 -9.77
#